data_AF-A1BGW6-F1
#
_entry.id   AF-A1BGW6-F1
#
_cell.length_a   1.000
_cell.length_b   1.000
_cell.length_c   1.000
_cell.angle_alpha   90.00
_cell.angle_beta   90.00
_cell.angle_gamma   90.00
#
_symmetry.space_group_name_H-M   'P 1'
#
loop_
_entity.id
_entity.type
_entity.pdbx_description
1 polymer ?
#
loop_
_entity_poly.entity_id
_entity_poly.type
_entity_poly.pdbx_seq_one_letter_code
_entity_poly.pdbx_strand_id
1 'polypeptide(L)'
;MAITGQYREEALRLREEVKKKFNTQVALCKAIGTSDATYLSAYVSGKNRIGNILRERLEAVGIDVGYVLYGKRGFSPVPAGPDPEVMAKLHECTDKLRALQNTVIDLQKELLDVNRMLEDITGTLNPASTTTPAA
;
A
#
# COMPACT_ATOMS: atom_id res chain seq x y z
N MET A 1 20.59 -14.98 -18.39
CA MET A 1 20.72 -14.01 -17.27
C MET A 1 21.24 -14.71 -16.03
N ALA A 2 22.27 -14.18 -15.37
CA ALA A 2 22.66 -14.67 -14.04
C ALA A 2 21.54 -14.39 -13.01
N ILE A 3 21.47 -15.17 -11.94
CA ILE A 3 20.59 -14.91 -10.79
C ILE A 3 21.46 -14.26 -9.72
N THR A 4 21.19 -13.01 -9.43
CA THR A 4 22.09 -12.16 -8.61
C THR A 4 21.38 -11.53 -7.42
N GLY A 5 20.06 -11.67 -7.30
CA GLY A 5 19.29 -11.10 -6.19
C GLY A 5 19.12 -12.03 -4.99
N GLN A 6 18.60 -11.48 -3.90
CA GLN A 6 18.40 -12.14 -2.60
C GLN A 6 17.45 -13.35 -2.66
N TYR A 7 16.52 -13.37 -3.62
CA TYR A 7 15.54 -14.45 -3.81
C TYR A 7 16.02 -15.49 -4.83
N ARG A 8 17.26 -15.93 -4.71
CA ARG A 8 17.94 -16.77 -5.71
C ARG A 8 17.24 -18.11 -5.93
N GLU A 9 16.83 -18.79 -4.88
CA GLU A 9 16.18 -20.10 -4.98
C GLU A 9 14.79 -20.00 -5.61
N GLU A 10 14.01 -18.99 -5.23
CA GLU A 10 12.70 -18.74 -5.81
C GLU A 10 12.81 -18.45 -7.31
N ALA A 11 13.81 -17.63 -7.70
CA ALA A 11 14.09 -17.35 -9.10
C ALA A 11 14.51 -18.58 -9.91
N LEU A 12 15.27 -19.51 -9.31
CA LEU A 12 15.62 -20.79 -9.94
C LEU A 12 14.36 -21.62 -10.20
N ARG A 13 13.53 -21.83 -9.18
CA ARG A 13 12.28 -22.62 -9.30
C ARG A 13 11.31 -21.98 -10.30
N LEU A 14 11.19 -20.65 -10.29
CA LEU A 14 10.39 -19.91 -11.26
C LEU A 14 10.88 -20.16 -12.70
N ARG A 15 12.19 -20.11 -12.94
CA ARG A 15 12.75 -20.39 -14.26
C ARG A 15 12.48 -21.82 -14.73
N GLU A 16 12.58 -22.78 -13.83
CA GLU A 16 12.27 -24.18 -14.15
C GLU A 16 10.80 -24.34 -14.55
N GLU A 17 9.87 -23.77 -13.80
CA GLU A 17 8.44 -23.78 -14.14
C GLU A 17 8.16 -23.05 -15.46
N VAL A 18 8.77 -21.88 -15.68
CA VAL A 18 8.65 -21.13 -16.95
C VAL A 18 9.15 -21.97 -18.11
N LYS A 19 10.34 -22.58 -17.98
CA LYS A 19 10.94 -23.41 -19.03
C LYS A 19 10.10 -24.65 -19.31
N LYS A 20 9.54 -25.27 -18.28
CA LYS A 20 8.75 -26.50 -18.40
C LYS A 20 7.38 -26.28 -19.05
N LYS A 21 6.69 -25.19 -18.70
CA LYS A 21 5.30 -24.94 -19.16
C LYS A 21 5.19 -23.99 -20.33
N PHE A 22 6.02 -22.95 -20.38
CA PHE A 22 5.92 -21.84 -21.35
C PHE A 22 7.11 -21.75 -22.29
N ASN A 23 8.18 -22.51 -22.03
CA ASN A 23 9.45 -22.53 -22.74
C ASN A 23 10.28 -21.22 -22.62
N THR A 24 9.63 -20.05 -22.71
CA THR A 24 10.27 -18.73 -22.63
C THR A 24 9.52 -17.77 -21.70
N GLN A 25 10.24 -16.78 -21.15
CA GLN A 25 9.64 -15.72 -20.32
C GLN A 25 8.63 -14.87 -21.11
N VAL A 26 8.88 -14.67 -22.40
CA VAL A 26 7.99 -13.90 -23.30
C VAL A 26 6.64 -14.61 -23.45
N ALA A 27 6.65 -15.94 -23.61
CA ALA A 27 5.42 -16.72 -23.69
C ALA A 27 4.63 -16.66 -22.38
N LEU A 28 5.31 -16.70 -21.23
CA LEU A 28 4.66 -16.51 -19.95
C LEU A 28 4.03 -15.11 -19.85
N CYS A 29 4.76 -14.03 -20.17
CA CYS A 29 4.22 -12.66 -20.17
C CYS A 29 2.94 -12.55 -21.00
N LYS A 30 2.91 -13.15 -22.20
CA LYS A 30 1.71 -13.20 -23.03
C LYS A 30 0.57 -13.95 -22.36
N ALA A 31 0.85 -15.08 -21.71
CA ALA A 31 -0.16 -15.88 -21.01
C ALA A 31 -0.77 -15.14 -19.81
N ILE A 32 0.03 -14.36 -19.06
CA ILE A 32 -0.44 -13.56 -17.91
C ILE A 32 -1.02 -12.18 -18.31
N GLY A 33 -1.18 -11.91 -19.62
CA GLY A 33 -1.75 -10.68 -20.13
C GLY A 33 -0.85 -9.45 -19.98
N THR A 34 0.47 -9.63 -19.85
CA THR A 34 1.43 -8.52 -19.77
C THR A 34 2.21 -8.37 -21.07
N SER A 35 2.21 -7.17 -21.63
CA SER A 35 2.85 -6.89 -22.93
C SER A 35 4.38 -6.83 -22.86
N ASP A 36 4.96 -6.67 -21.67
CA ASP A 36 6.39 -6.42 -21.50
C ASP A 36 7.11 -7.58 -20.79
N ALA A 37 8.17 -8.08 -21.43
CA ALA A 37 9.06 -9.11 -20.89
C ALA A 37 9.88 -8.60 -19.68
N THR A 38 10.06 -7.28 -19.54
CA THR A 38 10.74 -6.70 -18.38
C THR A 38 9.95 -6.88 -17.08
N TYR A 39 8.63 -7.04 -17.15
CA TYR A 39 7.77 -7.25 -15.99
C TYR A 39 8.23 -8.45 -15.14
N LEU A 40 8.62 -9.55 -15.79
CA LEU A 40 9.09 -10.76 -15.09
C LEU A 40 10.60 -10.76 -14.80
N SER A 41 11.36 -9.85 -15.42
CA SER A 41 12.83 -9.86 -15.35
C SER A 41 13.38 -9.73 -13.92
N ALA A 42 12.75 -8.91 -13.07
CA ALA A 42 13.15 -8.71 -11.68
C ALA A 42 12.92 -9.96 -10.82
N TYR A 43 11.84 -10.70 -11.08
CA TYR A 43 11.50 -11.93 -10.36
C TYR A 43 12.37 -13.09 -10.82
N VAL A 44 12.58 -13.20 -12.14
CA VAL A 44 13.40 -14.25 -12.75
C VAL A 44 14.90 -14.04 -12.50
N SER A 45 15.33 -12.85 -12.11
CA SER A 45 16.69 -12.56 -11.64
C SER A 45 16.86 -12.62 -10.12
N GLY A 46 15.76 -12.86 -9.38
CA GLY A 46 15.75 -12.95 -7.91
C GLY A 46 15.87 -11.61 -7.20
N LYS A 47 15.72 -10.48 -7.90
CA LYS A 47 15.73 -9.13 -7.30
C LYS A 47 14.48 -8.88 -6.48
N ASN A 48 13.33 -9.35 -6.94
CA ASN A 48 12.04 -9.18 -6.29
C ASN A 48 11.40 -10.52 -5.94
N ARG A 49 10.66 -10.55 -4.84
CA ARG A 49 9.80 -11.67 -4.41
C ARG A 49 8.43 -11.58 -5.09
N ILE A 50 7.83 -12.73 -5.40
CA ILE A 50 6.48 -12.78 -6.00
C ILE A 50 5.43 -12.30 -4.99
N GLY A 51 4.79 -11.17 -5.29
CA GLY A 51 3.67 -10.63 -4.52
C GLY A 51 2.30 -11.17 -4.96
N ASN A 52 1.23 -10.77 -4.27
CA ASN A 52 -0.13 -11.30 -4.46
C ASN A 52 -0.68 -11.11 -5.88
N ILE A 53 -0.52 -9.92 -6.47
CA ILE A 53 -1.00 -9.64 -7.83
C ILE A 53 -0.33 -10.55 -8.87
N LEU A 54 0.99 -10.73 -8.74
CA LEU A 54 1.73 -11.60 -9.65
C LEU A 54 1.39 -13.07 -9.38
N ARG A 55 1.20 -13.45 -8.11
CA ARG A 55 0.77 -14.80 -7.72
C ARG A 55 -0.52 -15.19 -8.41
N GLU A 56 -1.58 -14.37 -8.31
CA GLU A 56 -2.88 -14.66 -8.91
C GLU A 56 -2.77 -14.86 -10.44
N ARG A 57 -2.00 -14.01 -11.11
CA ARG A 57 -1.78 -14.13 -12.56
C ARG A 57 -1.01 -15.40 -12.94
N LEU A 58 0.03 -15.74 -12.17
CA LEU A 58 0.83 -16.94 -12.39
C LEU A 58 0.02 -18.22 -12.10
N GLU A 59 -0.78 -18.23 -11.03
CA GLU A 59 -1.67 -19.34 -10.69
C GLU A 59 -2.79 -19.51 -11.72
N ALA A 60 -3.32 -18.41 -12.27
CA ALA A 60 -4.33 -18.44 -13.34
C ALA A 60 -3.83 -19.11 -14.63
N VAL A 61 -2.53 -19.01 -14.92
CA VAL A 61 -1.89 -19.72 -16.05
C VAL A 61 -1.32 -21.08 -15.64
N GLY A 62 -1.60 -21.53 -14.42
CA GLY A 62 -1.26 -22.86 -13.93
C GLY A 62 0.16 -23.00 -13.39
N ILE A 63 0.88 -21.93 -13.05
CA ILE A 63 2.16 -22.00 -12.31
C ILE A 63 1.87 -22.20 -10.82
N ASP A 64 2.53 -23.19 -10.21
CA ASP A 64 2.46 -23.43 -8.76
C ASP A 64 3.37 -22.42 -8.04
N VAL A 65 2.83 -21.25 -7.72
CA VAL A 65 3.57 -20.18 -7.02
C VAL A 65 3.95 -20.60 -5.60
N GLY A 66 3.17 -21.48 -4.99
CA GLY A 66 3.50 -22.12 -3.71
C GLY A 66 4.80 -22.93 -3.79
N TYR A 67 4.95 -23.75 -4.81
CA TYR A 67 6.20 -24.45 -5.09
C TYR A 67 7.35 -23.50 -5.38
N VAL A 68 7.10 -22.44 -6.16
CA VAL A 68 8.15 -21.44 -6.47
C VAL A 68 8.67 -20.78 -5.20
N LEU A 69 7.78 -20.35 -4.30
CA LEU A 69 8.16 -19.65 -3.07
C LEU A 69 8.72 -20.60 -1.99
N TYR A 70 8.08 -21.75 -1.76
CA TYR A 70 8.35 -22.59 -0.59
C TYR A 70 9.00 -23.96 -0.91
N GLY A 71 9.12 -24.31 -2.19
CA GLY A 71 9.76 -25.55 -2.64
C GLY A 71 8.92 -26.81 -2.45
N LYS A 72 7.69 -26.69 -1.95
CA LYS A 72 6.74 -27.80 -1.75
C LYS A 72 5.62 -27.73 -2.79
N ARG A 73 5.50 -28.77 -3.62
CA ARG A 73 4.42 -28.88 -4.63
C ARG A 73 3.07 -29.12 -3.96
N GLY A 74 2.02 -28.52 -4.51
CA GLY A 74 0.67 -28.64 -3.95
C GLY A 74 0.47 -27.87 -2.65
N PHE A 75 1.45 -27.07 -2.24
CA PHE A 75 1.31 -26.11 -1.17
C PHE A 75 0.69 -24.85 -1.74
N SER A 76 -0.64 -24.84 -1.95
CA SER A 76 -1.34 -23.57 -2.05
C SER A 76 -1.37 -23.00 -0.63
N PRO A 77 -0.59 -21.94 -0.30
CA PRO A 77 -0.90 -21.24 0.93
C PRO A 77 -2.30 -20.70 0.68
N VAL A 78 -3.29 -21.26 1.38
CA VAL A 78 -4.54 -20.55 1.68
C VAL A 78 -4.11 -19.10 1.91
N PRO A 79 -4.65 -18.11 1.16
CA PRO A 79 -4.16 -16.74 1.25
C PRO A 79 -4.11 -16.42 2.73
N ALA A 80 -2.90 -16.28 3.26
CA ALA A 80 -2.74 -15.97 4.66
C ALA A 80 -3.53 -14.68 4.80
N GLY A 81 -4.61 -14.72 5.58
CA GLY A 81 -5.35 -13.52 5.93
C GLY A 81 -4.34 -12.44 6.34
N PRO A 82 -4.66 -11.16 6.14
CA PRO A 82 -3.73 -10.08 6.41
C PRO A 82 -3.05 -10.33 7.74
N ASP A 83 -1.71 -10.34 7.72
CA ASP A 83 -0.88 -10.74 8.84
C ASP A 83 -1.43 -10.11 10.13
N PRO A 84 -1.74 -10.89 11.17
CA PRO A 84 -2.38 -10.37 12.37
C PRO A 84 -1.57 -9.23 13.02
N GLU A 85 -0.24 -9.24 12.85
CA GLU A 85 0.63 -8.15 13.31
C GLU A 85 0.44 -6.88 12.46
N VAL A 86 0.27 -7.04 11.15
CA VAL A 86 -0.05 -5.92 10.25
C VAL A 86 -1.44 -5.37 10.54
N MET A 87 -2.44 -6.22 10.77
CA MET A 87 -3.79 -5.80 11.16
C MET A 87 -3.80 -5.07 12.50
N ALA A 88 -3.04 -5.54 13.49
CA ALA A 88 -2.90 -4.87 14.78
C ALA A 88 -2.27 -3.47 14.61
N LYS A 89 -1.20 -3.35 13.82
CA LYS A 89 -0.57 -2.05 13.51
C LYS A 89 -1.50 -1.12 12.72
N LEU A 90 -2.32 -1.66 11.81
CA LEU A 90 -3.30 -0.89 11.05
C LEU A 90 -4.41 -0.36 11.96
N HIS A 91 -4.86 -1.18 12.92
CA HIS A 91 -5.82 -0.76 13.93
C HIS A 91 -5.24 0.34 14.83
N GLU A 92 -4.02 0.15 15.32
CA GLU A 92 -3.30 1.15 16.12
C GLU A 92 -3.11 2.48 15.37
N CYS A 93 -2.77 2.43 14.08
CA CYS A 93 -2.70 3.62 13.22
C CYS A 93 -4.06 4.31 13.08
N THR A 94 -5.14 3.53 12.95
CA THR A 94 -6.50 4.06 12.83
C THR A 94 -6.93 4.76 14.12
N ASP A 95 -6.63 4.18 15.27
CA ASP A 95 -6.93 4.77 16.58
C ASP A 95 -6.14 6.06 16.81
N LYS A 96 -4.85 6.08 16.46
CA LYS A 96 -4.02 7.29 16.53
C LYS A 96 -4.53 8.39 15.60
N LEU A 97 -4.95 8.05 14.38
CA LEU A 97 -5.55 9.02 13.45
C LEU A 97 -6.84 9.61 14.02
N ARG A 98 -7.71 8.79 14.60
CA ARG A 98 -8.94 9.25 15.22
C ARG A 98 -8.68 10.14 16.43
N ALA A 99 -7.70 9.80 17.26
CA ALA A 99 -7.29 10.64 18.40
C ALA A 99 -6.79 12.01 17.92
N LEU A 100 -5.92 12.03 16.91
CA LEU A 100 -5.43 13.29 16.32
C LEU A 100 -6.56 14.13 15.74
N GLN A 101 -7.50 13.51 15.02
CA GLN A 101 -8.67 14.22 14.48
C GLN A 101 -9.51 14.87 15.59
N ASN A 102 -9.75 14.17 16.69
CA ASN A 102 -10.48 14.74 17.82
C ASN A 102 -9.73 15.93 18.44
N THR A 103 -8.41 15.83 18.62
CA THR A 103 -7.61 16.94 19.15
C THR A 103 -7.64 18.17 18.24
N VAL A 104 -7.65 17.97 16.91
CA VAL A 104 -7.77 19.08 15.95
C VAL A 104 -9.14 19.75 16.05
N ILE A 105 -10.22 18.97 16.22
CA ILE A 105 -11.57 19.50 16.39
C ILE A 105 -11.66 20.33 17.67
N ASP A 106 -11.07 19.88 18.77
CA ASP A 106 -11.11 20.61 20.04
C ASP A 106 -10.26 21.88 19.97
N LEU A 107 -9.07 21.83 19.37
CA LEU A 107 -8.25 23.02 19.10
C LEU A 107 -8.98 24.05 18.21
N GLN A 108 -9.75 23.60 17.23
CA GLN A 108 -10.57 24.50 16.40
C GLN A 108 -11.64 25.23 17.21
N LYS A 109 -12.27 24.56 18.18
CA LYS A 109 -13.24 25.20 19.09
C LYS A 109 -12.57 26.24 19.97
N GLU A 110 -11.44 25.90 20.58
CA GLU A 110 -10.68 26.83 21.42
C GLU A 110 -10.23 28.06 20.62
N LEU A 111 -9.78 27.86 19.38
CA LEU A 111 -9.35 28.96 18.50
C LEU A 111 -10.53 29.87 18.10
N LEU A 112 -11.73 29.32 17.91
CA LEU A 112 -12.95 30.11 17.70
C LEU A 112 -13.30 30.95 18.94
N ASP A 113 -13.19 30.36 20.13
CA ASP A 113 -13.44 31.09 21.38
C ASP A 113 -12.42 32.21 21.59
N VAL A 114 -11.14 31.96 21.31
CA VAL A 114 -10.09 32.99 21.38
C VAL A 114 -10.34 34.11 20.37
N ASN A 115 -10.72 33.78 19.12
CA ASN A 115 -11.06 34.79 18.13
C ASN A 115 -12.25 35.64 18.57
N ARG A 116 -13.27 35.03 19.17
CA ARG A 116 -14.43 35.76 19.69
C ARG A 116 -14.05 36.70 20.84
N MET A 117 -13.20 36.25 21.76
CA MET A 117 -12.67 37.11 22.82
C MET A 117 -11.83 38.28 22.26
N LEU A 118 -11.04 38.04 21.20
CA LEU A 118 -10.29 39.10 20.53
C LEU A 118 -11.20 40.10 19.82
N GLU A 119 -12.29 39.65 19.20
CA GLU A 119 -13.30 40.53 18.61
C GLU A 119 -13.97 41.40 19.68
N ASP A 120 -14.34 40.83 20.83
CA ASP A 120 -14.93 41.57 21.95
C ASP A 120 -13.95 42.62 22.52
N ILE A 121 -12.68 42.27 22.69
CA ILE A 121 -11.62 43.20 23.13
C ILE A 121 -11.41 44.31 22.08
N THR A 122 -11.38 43.96 20.80
CA THR A 122 -11.22 44.95 19.70
C THR A 122 -12.43 45.88 19.64
N GLY A 123 -13.65 45.37 19.82
CA GLY A 123 -14.88 46.14 19.85
C GLY A 123 -14.97 47.08 21.05
N THR A 124 -14.46 46.66 22.21
CA THR A 124 -14.39 47.51 23.41
C THR A 124 -13.30 48.58 23.33
N LEU A 125 -12.17 48.28 22.67
CA LEU A 125 -11.08 49.25 22.46
C LEU A 125 -11.37 50.26 21.34
N ASN A 126 -12.38 50.00 20.49
CA ASN A 126 -12.70 50.86 19.35
C ASN A 126 -14.19 51.29 19.31
N PRO A 127 -14.69 52.07 20.28
CA PRO A 127 -16.08 52.54 20.30
C PRO A 127 -16.43 53.57 19.20
N ALA A 128 -15.49 53.95 18.32
CA ALA A 128 -15.59 55.10 17.41
C ALA A 128 -16.19 54.81 16.02
N SER A 129 -17.08 53.81 15.86
CA SER A 129 -17.78 53.57 14.59
C SER A 129 -19.30 53.64 14.66
N THR A 130 -19.86 54.20 15.75
CA THR A 130 -21.29 54.57 15.80
C THR A 130 -21.45 56.10 15.78
N THR A 131 -21.12 56.72 14.65
CA THR A 131 -21.53 58.09 14.34
C THR A 131 -22.86 58.08 13.58
N THR A 132 -23.92 58.49 14.30
CA THR A 132 -25.00 59.41 13.87
C THR A 132 -25.55 59.29 12.43
N PRO A 133 -26.84 58.93 12.24
CA PRO A 133 -27.57 59.36 11.04
C PRO A 133 -28.06 60.80 11.22
N ALA A 134 -27.83 61.59 10.19
CA ALA A 134 -28.09 63.01 10.09
C ALA A 134 -29.57 63.41 10.24
N ALA A 135 -29.81 64.55 10.88
CA ALA A 135 -30.91 65.48 10.63
C ALA A 135 -30.43 66.91 10.90
#